data_AF-A0A5A5RNW6-F1
#
_entry.id   AF-A0A5A5RNW6-F1
#
_cell.length_a   1.000
_cell.length_b   1.000
_cell.length_c   1.000
_cell.angle_alpha   90.00
_cell.angle_beta   90.00
_cell.angle_gamma   90.00
#
_symmetry.space_group_name_H-M   'P 1'
#
loop_
_entity.id
_entity.type
_entity.pdbx_description
1 polymer ?
#
loop_
_entity_poly.entity_id
_entity_poly.type
_entity_poly.pdbx_seq_one_letter_code
_entity_poly.pdbx_strand_id
1 'polypeptide(L)' 'MCYAIIIEKAENNYSAYVPDLPGCVTTGKTLEEIAVRSLIL' A
#
# COMPACT_ATOMS: atom_id res chain seq x y z
N MET A 1 -11.37 -11.01 -7.44
CA MET A 1 -9.95 -10.80 -7.77
C MET A 1 -9.22 -10.42 -6.49
N CYS A 2 -8.12 -11.10 -6.16
CA CYS A 2 -7.25 -10.72 -5.05
C CYS A 2 -5.95 -10.21 -5.65
N TYR A 3 -5.55 -9.00 -5.29
CA TYR A 3 -4.27 -8.44 -5.71
C TYR A 3 -3.25 -8.61 -4.58
N ALA A 4 -2.04 -9.03 -4.93
CA ALA A 4 -0.94 -9.01 -3.98
C ALA A 4 -0.52 -7.55 -3.76
N ILE A 5 -0.48 -7.13 -2.51
CA ILE A 5 0.02 -5.82 -2.08
C ILE A 5 1.28 -6.05 -1.27
N ILE A 6 2.35 -5.39 -1.65
CA ILE A 6 3.61 -5.43 -0.91
C ILE A 6 3.60 -4.23 0.03
N ILE A 7 3.68 -4.48 1.33
CA ILE A 7 3.76 -3.45 2.36
C ILE A 7 5.19 -3.45 2.92
N GLU A 8 5.94 -2.40 2.64
CA GLU A 8 7.26 -2.15 3.18
C GLU A 8 7.18 -1.17 4.35
N LYS A 9 7.67 -1.59 5.52
CA LYS A 9 7.79 -0.73 6.69
C LYS A 9 9.13 0.00 6.64
N ALA A 10 9.09 1.32 6.45
CA ALA A 10 10.21 2.22 6.70
C ALA A 10 10.21 2.67 8.18
N GLU A 11 11.33 3.25 8.63
CA GLU A 11 11.60 3.58 10.04
C GLU A 11 10.48 4.39 10.73
N ASN A 12 9.76 5.23 9.97
CA ASN A 12 8.67 6.07 10.49
C ASN A 12 7.40 6.08 9.61
N ASN A 13 7.39 5.32 8.51
CA ASN A 13 6.30 5.32 7.54
C ASN A 13 6.15 3.92 6.95
N TYR A 14 5.01 3.64 6.37
CA TYR A 14 4.77 2.44 5.61
C TYR A 14 4.55 2.82 4.14
N SER A 15 5.03 1.99 3.23
CA SER A 15 4.82 2.12 1.80
C SER A 15 4.12 0.86 1.31
N ALA A 16 3.03 1.00 0.57
CA ALA A 16 2.33 -0.10 -0.04
C ALA A 16 2.22 0.12 -1.54
N TYR A 17 2.52 -0.92 -2.32
CA TYR A 17 2.39 -0.89 -3.77
C TYR A 17 1.92 -2.23 -4.32
N VAL A 18 1.31 -2.15 -5.50
CA VAL A 18 0.85 -3.31 -6.26
C VAL A 18 1.89 -3.60 -7.34
N PRO A 19 2.57 -4.76 -7.32
CA PRO A 19 3.51 -5.13 -8.38
C PRO A 19 2.80 -5.40 -9.72
N ASP A 20 1.51 -5.77 -9.68
CA ASP A 20 0.68 -6.09 -10.84
C ASP A 20 0.17 -4.85 -11.60
N LEU A 21 0.01 -3.72 -10.91
CA LEU A 21 -0.46 -2.44 -11.47
C LEU A 21 0.58 -1.36 -11.19
N PRO A 22 1.65 -1.29 -11.99
CA PRO A 22 2.71 -0.31 -11.85
C PRO A 22 2.12 1.09 -12.06
N GLY A 23 1.93 1.82 -10.97
CA GLY A 23 1.31 3.15 -10.98
C GLY A 23 0.46 3.44 -9.76
N CYS A 24 0.04 2.41 -9.00
CA CYS A 24 -0.71 2.62 -7.77
C CYS A 24 0.14 2.30 -6.53
N VAL A 25 0.65 3.37 -5.93
CA VAL A 25 1.49 3.35 -4.74
C VAL A 25 0.88 4.26 -3.68
N THR A 26 0.90 3.84 -2.42
CA THR A 26 0.41 4.62 -1.30
C THR A 26 1.40 4.57 -0.14
N THR A 27 1.55 5.68 0.55
CA THR A 27 2.41 5.79 1.74
C THR A 27 1.59 6.35 2.89
N GLY A 28 1.69 5.74 4.07
CA GLY A 28 0.94 6.15 5.26
C GLY A 28 1.73 5.87 6.53
N LYS A 29 1.39 6.55 7.63
CA LYS A 29 2.11 6.36 8.91
C LYS A 29 1.60 5.15 9.69
N THR A 30 0.42 4.65 9.36
CA THR A 30 -0.21 3.49 10.01
C THR A 30 -0.72 2.49 8.99
N LEU A 31 -0.83 1.23 9.41
CA LEU A 31 -1.40 0.17 8.58
C LEU A 31 -2.86 0.45 8.20
N GLU A 32 -3.63 1.05 9.11
CA GLU A 32 -5.02 1.47 8.84
C GLU A 32 -5.08 2.54 7.75
N GLU A 33 -4.20 3.54 7.82
CA GLU A 33 -4.15 4.62 6.83
C GLU A 33 -3.75 4.10 5.43
N ILE A 34 -2.92 3.06 5.39
CA ILE A 34 -2.58 2.35 4.16
C ILE A 34 -3.71 1.48 3.68
N ALA A 35 -4.35 0.69 4.54
CA ALA A 35 -5.46 -0.17 4.15
C ALA A 35 -6.65 0.65 3.59
N VAL A 36 -6.94 1.80 4.21
CA VAL A 36 -8.00 2.72 3.77
C VAL A 36 -7.65 3.42 2.45
N ARG A 37 -6.37 3.80 2.24
CA ARG A 37 -5.93 4.44 0.99
C ARG A 37 -5.62 3.45 -0.15
N SER A 38 -5.43 2.17 0.16
CA SER A 38 -5.21 1.10 -0.84
C SER A 38 -6.52 0.61 -1.45
N LEU A 39 -7.64 1.31 -1.24
CA LEU A 39 -8.89 1.13 -1.97
C LEU A 39 -8.68 1.50 -3.44
N ILE A 40 -8.07 0.55 -4.16
CA ILE A 40 -8.06 0.50 -5.61
C ILE A 40 -8.99 -0.65 -5.98
N LEU A 41 -10.25 -0.43 -5.63
CA LEU A 41 -11.48 -0.78 -6.32
C LEU A 41 -12.62 -0.06 -5.61
#